data_AF-A0A7S3HWI4-F1
#
_entry.id   AF-A0A7S3HWI4-F1
#
_cell.length_a   1.000
_cell.length_b   1.000
_cell.length_c   1.000
_cell.angle_alpha   90.00
_cell.angle_beta   90.00
_cell.angle_gamma   90.00
#
_symmetry.space_group_name_H-M   'P 1'
#
loop_
_entity.id
_entity.type
_entity.pdbx_description
1 polymer ?
#
loop_
_entity_poly.entity_id
_entity_poly.type
_entity_poly.pdbx_seq_one_letter_code
_entity_poly.pdbx_strand_id
1 'polypeptide(L)'
;MQKIMSATEDLRHMAYGFDQETAAIVVARYAVHMTQEQETMDVIRWLDRMLIKLTARFAEYKKDDPASFTMSREFSLFPQFLFYLRRSQFLHTFNASPDESEYYRSLILRENVSNSLVMIQPALMQYNLESREASPVLLDIDSMQ
;
A
#
# COMPACT_ATOMS: atom_id res chain seq x y z
N MET A 1 4.64 36.20 -16.96
CA MET A 1 3.60 35.64 -17.85
C MET A 1 3.48 34.16 -17.52
N GLN A 2 2.59 33.82 -16.59
CA GLN A 2 2.42 32.46 -16.07
C GLN A 2 1.66 31.67 -17.13
N LYS A 3 2.35 30.72 -17.80
CA LYS A 3 1.73 29.83 -18.78
C LYS A 3 0.69 29.01 -18.01
N ILE A 4 -0.59 29.20 -18.31
CA ILE A 4 -1.66 28.36 -17.79
C ILE A 4 -1.39 26.96 -18.36
N MET A 5 -0.92 26.05 -17.52
CA MET A 5 -0.69 24.65 -17.86
C MET A 5 -2.03 24.02 -18.25
N SER A 6 -2.01 23.09 -19.20
CA SER A 6 -3.23 22.37 -19.55
C SER A 6 -3.58 21.39 -18.42
N ALA A 7 -4.87 21.10 -18.21
CA ALA A 7 -5.31 20.16 -17.17
C ALA A 7 -4.64 18.77 -17.28
N THR A 8 -4.19 18.38 -18.47
CA THR A 8 -3.44 17.14 -18.69
C THR A 8 -1.96 17.25 -18.32
N GLU A 9 -1.33 18.42 -18.50
CA GLU A 9 0.02 18.69 -17.97
C GLU A 9 0.02 18.77 -16.44
N ASP A 10 -0.99 19.40 -15.83
CA ASP A 10 -1.15 19.46 -14.37
C ASP A 10 -1.25 18.06 -13.75
N LEU A 11 -2.02 17.16 -14.39
CA LEU A 11 -2.16 15.78 -13.92
C LEU A 11 -0.85 14.99 -13.99
N ARG A 12 -0.04 15.20 -15.03
CA ARG A 12 1.27 14.55 -15.14
C ARG A 12 2.23 15.06 -14.07
N HIS A 13 2.27 16.37 -13.84
CA HIS A 13 3.08 16.95 -12.77
C HIS A 13 2.67 16.43 -11.38
N MET A 14 1.37 16.31 -11.12
CA MET A 14 0.87 15.70 -9.89
C MET A 14 1.28 14.23 -9.76
N ALA A 15 1.21 13.46 -10.85
CA ALA A 15 1.59 12.04 -10.85
C ALA A 15 3.07 11.84 -10.50
N TYR A 16 3.96 12.69 -11.01
CA TYR A 16 5.40 12.63 -10.69
C TYR A 16 5.71 12.98 -9.23
N GLY A 17 4.86 13.77 -8.57
CA GLY A 17 5.00 14.12 -7.16
C GLY A 17 4.38 13.12 -6.20
N PHE A 18 3.82 12.00 -6.69
CA PHE A 18 3.13 11.04 -5.85
C PHE A 18 4.13 10.18 -5.05
N ASP A 19 4.05 10.29 -3.72
CA ASP A 19 4.76 9.45 -2.78
C ASP A 19 3.86 8.27 -2.35
N GLN A 20 4.04 7.12 -2.99
CA GLN A 20 3.27 5.90 -2.69
C GLN A 20 3.46 5.38 -1.28
N GLU A 21 4.63 5.56 -0.67
CA GLU A 21 4.91 5.09 0.68
C GLU A 21 4.11 5.91 1.69
N THR A 22 4.25 7.23 1.63
CA THR A 22 3.48 8.14 2.48
C THR A 22 1.98 7.99 2.24
N ALA A 23 1.54 7.90 0.98
CA ALA A 23 0.13 7.71 0.65
C ALA A 23 -0.42 6.41 1.23
N ALA A 24 0.34 5.31 1.19
CA ALA A 24 -0.10 4.03 1.73
C ALA A 24 -0.31 4.12 3.25
N ILE A 25 0.58 4.80 3.98
CA ILE A 25 0.44 4.98 5.42
C ILE A 25 -0.71 5.91 5.79
N VAL A 26 -0.92 7.00 5.04
CA VAL A 26 -2.07 7.89 5.25
C VAL A 26 -3.39 7.12 5.04
N VAL A 27 -3.47 6.34 3.97
CA VAL A 27 -4.63 5.48 3.69
C VAL A 27 -4.81 4.42 4.78
N ALA A 28 -3.74 3.80 5.25
CA ALA A 28 -3.78 2.80 6.32
C ALA A 28 -4.32 3.39 7.63
N ARG A 29 -3.83 4.57 8.03
CA ARG A 29 -4.32 5.27 9.23
C ARG A 29 -5.78 5.67 9.11
N TYR A 30 -6.19 6.15 7.94
CA TYR A 30 -7.59 6.49 7.70
C TYR A 30 -8.48 5.22 7.73
N ALA A 31 -8.03 4.12 7.13
CA ALA A 31 -8.73 2.84 7.19
C ALA A 31 -8.90 2.35 8.63
N VAL A 32 -7.84 2.40 9.45
CA VAL A 32 -7.91 2.06 10.89
C VAL A 32 -8.92 2.96 11.61
N HIS A 33 -8.90 4.27 11.37
CA HIS A 33 -9.89 5.17 11.96
C HIS A 33 -11.32 4.82 11.54
N MET A 34 -11.57 4.49 10.26
CA MET A 34 -12.89 4.07 9.79
C MET A 34 -13.41 2.82 10.52
N THR A 35 -12.54 1.91 10.96
CA THR A 35 -12.97 0.71 11.72
C THR A 35 -13.58 1.02 13.10
N GLN A 36 -13.50 2.26 13.57
CA GLN A 36 -14.14 2.69 14.82
C GLN A 36 -15.66 2.88 14.66
N GLU A 37 -16.13 3.17 13.44
CA GLU A 37 -17.53 3.47 13.15
C GLU A 37 -18.15 2.50 12.13
N GLN A 38 -17.33 1.78 11.36
CA GLN A 38 -17.74 0.93 10.25
C GLN A 38 -17.21 -0.48 10.40
N GLU A 39 -17.98 -1.44 9.89
CA GLU A 39 -17.55 -2.85 9.82
C GLU A 39 -16.28 -2.98 8.96
N THR A 40 -15.33 -3.79 9.42
CA THR A 40 -14.04 -4.02 8.75
C THR A 40 -14.20 -4.36 7.27
N MET A 41 -15.17 -5.21 6.93
CA MET A 41 -15.39 -5.63 5.55
C MET A 41 -15.79 -4.47 4.63
N ASP A 42 -16.49 -3.45 5.15
CA ASP A 42 -16.84 -2.27 4.38
C ASP A 42 -15.65 -1.33 4.20
N VAL A 43 -14.77 -1.24 5.22
CA VAL A 43 -13.49 -0.54 5.11
C VAL A 43 -12.59 -1.19 4.04
N ILE A 44 -12.53 -2.52 3.99
CA ILE A 44 -11.78 -3.26 2.95
C ILE A 44 -12.37 -3.00 1.56
N ARG A 45 -13.70 -3.02 1.40
CA ARG A 45 -14.35 -2.68 0.12
C ARG A 45 -14.05 -1.24 -0.29
N TRP A 46 -14.00 -0.31 0.66
CA TRP A 46 -13.61 1.07 0.41
C TRP A 46 -12.17 1.16 -0.11
N LEU A 47 -11.22 0.44 0.52
CA LEU A 47 -9.83 0.33 0.05
C LEU A 47 -9.75 -0.19 -1.39
N ASP A 48 -10.42 -1.31 -1.67
CA ASP A 48 -10.40 -1.94 -2.99
C ASP A 48 -10.98 -1.00 -4.07
N ARG A 49 -12.09 -0.31 -3.77
CA ARG A 49 -12.70 0.68 -4.67
C ARG A 49 -11.82 1.90 -4.90
N MET A 50 -11.12 2.36 -3.86
CA MET A 50 -10.18 3.48 -3.96
C MET A 50 -8.99 3.10 -4.85
N LEU A 51 -8.43 1.91 -4.66
CA LEU A 51 -7.33 1.39 -5.48
C LEU A 51 -7.74 1.29 -6.95
N ILE A 52 -8.92 0.73 -7.25
CA ILE A 52 -9.44 0.64 -8.63
C ILE A 52 -9.56 2.04 -9.27
N LYS A 53 -10.06 3.03 -8.53
CA LYS A 53 -10.18 4.40 -9.05
C LYS A 53 -8.83 5.04 -9.30
N LEU A 54 -7.85 4.80 -8.44
CA LEU A 54 -6.49 5.31 -8.58
C LEU A 54 -5.82 4.69 -9.82
N THR A 55 -5.86 3.36 -9.94
CA THR A 55 -5.24 2.65 -11.07
C THR A 55 -5.93 2.99 -12.38
N ALA A 56 -7.26 3.08 -12.42
CA ALA A 56 -7.99 3.51 -13.63
C ALA A 56 -7.63 4.93 -14.08
N ARG A 57 -7.14 5.78 -13.17
CA ARG A 57 -6.77 7.17 -13.48
C ARG A 57 -5.31 7.35 -13.87
N PHE A 58 -4.40 6.59 -13.29
CA PHE A 58 -2.95 6.80 -13.41
C PHE A 58 -2.18 5.66 -14.10
N ALA A 59 -2.81 4.51 -14.34
CA ALA A 59 -2.19 3.41 -15.09
C ALA A 59 -2.36 3.58 -16.60
N GLU A 60 -1.48 2.94 -17.37
CA GLU A 60 -1.59 2.82 -18.82
C GLU A 60 -2.13 1.42 -19.16
N TYR A 61 -3.21 1.35 -19.93
CA TYR A 61 -3.80 0.09 -20.38
C TYR A 61 -4.69 0.29 -21.61
N LYS A 62 -4.87 -0.78 -22.37
CA LYS A 62 -5.86 -0.90 -23.43
C LYS A 62 -7.13 -1.50 -22.84
N LYS A 63 -8.28 -0.98 -23.28
CA LYS A 63 -9.58 -1.49 -22.88
C LYS A 63 -9.68 -2.97 -23.28
N ASP A 64 -10.21 -3.79 -22.37
CA ASP A 64 -10.46 -5.23 -22.56
C ASP A 64 -9.18 -6.07 -22.78
N ASP A 65 -7.99 -5.54 -22.47
CA ASP A 65 -6.70 -6.25 -22.54
C ASP A 65 -5.92 -6.13 -21.20
N PRO A 66 -6.12 -7.07 -20.25
CA PRO A 66 -5.46 -7.04 -18.94
C PRO A 66 -3.92 -7.11 -19.00
N ALA A 67 -3.35 -7.72 -20.05
CA ALA A 67 -1.90 -7.87 -20.19
C ALA A 67 -1.19 -6.55 -20.53
N SER A 68 -1.95 -5.55 -21.00
CA SER A 68 -1.43 -4.21 -21.30
C SER A 68 -1.25 -3.31 -20.08
N PHE A 69 -1.73 -3.72 -18.90
CA PHE A 69 -1.72 -2.88 -17.71
C PHE A 69 -0.30 -2.64 -17.20
N THR A 70 0.07 -1.36 -17.12
CA THR A 70 1.35 -0.92 -16.56
C THR A 70 1.17 0.32 -15.69
N MET A 71 2.06 0.50 -14.72
CA MET A 71 2.06 1.65 -13.81
C MET A 71 3.45 2.28 -13.79
N SER A 72 3.51 3.60 -13.58
CA SER A 72 4.78 4.28 -13.38
C SER A 72 5.40 3.93 -12.01
N ARG A 73 6.70 4.20 -11.87
CA ARG A 73 7.47 3.88 -10.65
C ARG A 73 6.85 4.48 -9.39
N GLU A 74 6.29 5.67 -9.51
CA GLU A 74 5.68 6.43 -8.42
C GLU A 74 4.48 5.70 -7.82
N PHE A 75 3.81 4.83 -8.59
CA PHE A 75 2.60 4.11 -8.15
C PHE A 75 2.75 2.59 -8.08
N SER A 76 3.81 1.99 -8.63
CA SER A 76 3.89 0.56 -8.86
C SER A 76 3.86 -0.31 -7.60
N LEU A 77 4.32 0.21 -6.44
CA LEU A 77 4.29 -0.50 -5.15
C LEU A 77 2.99 -0.25 -4.38
N PHE A 78 2.24 0.81 -4.70
CA PHE A 78 1.02 1.15 -3.99
C PHE A 78 -0.02 0.01 -3.97
N PRO A 79 -0.30 -0.71 -5.07
CA PRO A 79 -1.17 -1.89 -5.03
C PRO A 79 -0.66 -2.99 -4.09
N GLN A 80 0.66 -3.18 -4.02
CA GLN A 80 1.29 -4.17 -3.14
C GLN A 80 1.12 -3.80 -1.66
N PHE A 81 1.30 -2.52 -1.30
CA PHE A 81 1.04 -2.07 0.07
C PHE A 81 -0.43 -2.28 0.47
N LEU A 82 -1.38 -1.95 -0.40
CA LEU A 82 -2.80 -2.19 -0.10
C LEU A 82 -3.16 -3.68 -0.06
N PHE A 83 -2.50 -4.49 -0.87
CA PHE A 83 -2.59 -5.94 -0.81
C PHE A 83 -2.20 -6.46 0.58
N TYR A 84 -1.08 -6.03 1.15
CA TYR A 84 -0.70 -6.43 2.52
C TYR A 84 -1.57 -5.78 3.60
N LEU A 85 -1.90 -4.49 3.47
CA LEU A 85 -2.76 -3.78 4.42
C LEU A 85 -4.12 -4.47 4.60
N ARG A 86 -4.79 -4.82 3.51
CA ARG A 86 -6.14 -5.41 3.56
C ARG A 86 -6.19 -6.78 4.22
N ARG A 87 -5.05 -7.45 4.47
CA ARG A 87 -4.96 -8.72 5.20
C ARG A 87 -4.22 -8.62 6.54
N SER A 88 -3.74 -7.42 6.87
CA SER A 88 -2.96 -7.18 8.09
C SER A 88 -3.84 -7.27 9.33
N GLN A 89 -3.19 -7.42 10.49
CA GLN A 89 -3.84 -7.40 11.80
C GLN A 89 -4.50 -6.06 12.14
N PHE A 90 -4.21 -4.99 11.38
CA PHE A 90 -4.87 -3.69 11.54
C PHE A 90 -6.35 -3.74 11.18
N LEU A 91 -6.70 -4.54 10.16
CA LEU A 91 -8.05 -4.68 9.64
C LEU A 91 -8.64 -6.04 9.99
N HIS A 92 -7.90 -7.13 9.76
CA HIS A 92 -8.33 -8.48 10.14
C HIS A 92 -7.91 -8.82 11.57
N THR A 93 -8.84 -8.66 12.50
CA THR A 93 -8.64 -8.98 13.94
C THR A 93 -8.97 -10.43 14.30
N PHE A 94 -9.29 -11.28 13.31
CA PHE A 94 -9.49 -12.70 13.56
C PHE A 94 -8.16 -13.31 14.03
N ASN A 95 -8.20 -14.08 15.11
CA ASN A 95 -7.03 -14.66 15.79
C ASN A 95 -6.19 -13.66 16.62
N ALA A 96 -6.74 -12.48 16.94
CA ALA A 96 -6.18 -11.56 17.93
C ALA A 96 -7.22 -11.22 19.00
N SER A 97 -6.77 -11.01 20.23
CA SER A 97 -7.64 -10.48 21.29
C SER A 97 -8.03 -9.02 20.99
N PRO A 98 -9.11 -8.51 21.62
CA PRO A 98 -9.48 -7.09 21.51
C PRO A 98 -8.33 -6.15 21.88
N ASP A 99 -7.60 -6.47 22.96
CA ASP A 99 -6.50 -5.66 23.46
C ASP A 99 -5.30 -5.68 22.50
N GLU A 100 -4.95 -6.83 21.92
CA GLU A 100 -3.90 -6.93 20.89
C GLU A 100 -4.26 -6.14 19.63
N SER A 101 -5.51 -6.23 19.20
CA SER A 101 -6.00 -5.51 18.03
C SER A 101 -5.88 -3.99 18.21
N GLU A 102 -6.29 -3.49 19.38
CA GLU A 102 -6.16 -2.06 19.69
C GLU A 102 -4.70 -1.65 19.88
N TYR A 103 -3.86 -2.51 20.45
CA TYR A 103 -2.42 -2.27 20.54
C TYR A 103 -1.81 -2.04 19.15
N TYR A 104 -2.05 -2.94 18.18
CA TYR A 104 -1.56 -2.76 16.81
C TYR A 104 -2.09 -1.48 16.16
N ARG A 105 -3.40 -1.21 16.29
CA ARG A 105 -4.00 0.01 15.74
C ARG A 105 -3.41 1.28 16.34
N SER A 106 -3.11 1.28 17.64
CA SER A 106 -2.48 2.42 18.30
C SER A 106 -1.06 2.69 17.81
N LEU A 107 -0.31 1.64 17.46
CA LEU A 107 1.07 1.76 16.96
C LEU A 107 1.13 2.44 15.60
N ILE A 108 0.33 2.01 14.62
CA ILE A 108 0.36 2.60 13.27
C ILE A 108 -0.05 4.08 13.23
N LEU A 109 -0.83 4.52 14.23
CA LEU A 109 -1.20 5.94 14.39
C LEU A 109 -0.06 6.80 14.95
N ARG A 110 0.95 6.20 15.60
CA ARG A 110 2.03 6.91 16.30
C ARG A 110 3.38 6.80 15.60
N GLU A 111 3.62 5.72 14.89
CA GLU A 111 4.91 5.43 14.25
C GLU A 111 5.18 6.29 13.00
N ASN A 112 6.44 6.42 12.60
CA ASN A 112 6.81 7.12 11.35
C ASN A 112 6.46 6.29 10.10
N VAL A 113 6.63 6.87 8.90
CA VAL A 113 6.32 6.19 7.62
C VAL A 113 7.12 4.89 7.48
N SER A 114 8.43 4.94 7.68
CA SER A 114 9.33 3.77 7.54
C SER A 114 8.91 2.60 8.43
N ASN A 115 8.67 2.84 9.71
CA ASN A 115 8.24 1.82 10.67
C ASN A 115 6.84 1.31 10.30
N SER A 116 5.94 2.20 9.89
CA SER A 116 4.58 1.81 9.48
C SER A 116 4.57 0.92 8.24
N LEU A 117 5.47 1.15 7.28
CA LEU A 117 5.60 0.30 6.11
C LEU A 117 6.02 -1.11 6.50
N VAL A 118 6.99 -1.26 7.40
CA VAL A 118 7.44 -2.57 7.88
C VAL A 118 6.32 -3.29 8.65
N MET A 119 5.48 -2.56 9.38
CA MET A 119 4.32 -3.17 10.05
C MET A 119 3.23 -3.64 9.07
N ILE A 120 3.06 -2.98 7.92
CA ILE A 120 2.12 -3.40 6.87
C ILE A 120 2.71 -4.55 6.04
N GLN A 121 3.93 -4.38 5.55
CA GLN A 121 4.67 -5.33 4.72
C GLN A 121 6.00 -5.66 5.41
N PRO A 122 6.06 -6.78 6.15
CA PRO A 122 7.29 -7.21 6.80
C PRO A 122 8.42 -7.43 5.78
N ALA A 123 9.62 -6.96 6.12
CA ALA A 123 10.80 -7.19 5.32
C ALA A 123 11.30 -8.64 5.51
N LEU A 124 11.57 -9.32 4.39
CA LEU A 124 12.17 -10.66 4.38
C LEU A 124 13.58 -10.57 3.79
N MET A 125 14.56 -11.06 4.54
CA MET A 125 15.98 -11.04 4.15
C MET A 125 16.49 -12.48 4.02
N GLN A 126 17.06 -12.80 2.87
CA GLN A 126 17.70 -14.08 2.61
C GLN A 126 19.20 -14.00 2.93
N TYR A 127 19.70 -15.06 3.56
CA TYR A 127 21.12 -15.26 3.84
C TYR A 127 21.54 -16.56 3.16
N ASN A 128 22.65 -16.54 2.44
CA ASN A 128 23.21 -17.73 1.81
C ASN A 128 24.72 -17.81 2.08
N LEU A 129 25.33 -18.96 1.79
CA LEU A 129 26.76 -19.19 2.05
C LEU A 129 27.67 -18.52 1.02
N GLU A 130 27.15 -18.18 -0.16
CA GLU A 130 27.91 -17.66 -1.29
C GLU A 130 28.10 -16.13 -1.22
N SER A 131 27.10 -15.43 -0.69
CA SER A 131 27.08 -13.99 -0.45
C SER A 131 27.40 -13.70 1.00
N ARG A 132 28.22 -12.67 1.23
CA ARG A 132 28.48 -12.14 2.57
C ARG A 132 27.38 -11.22 3.07
N GLU A 133 26.54 -10.71 2.18
CA GLU A 133 25.51 -9.72 2.48
C GLU A 133 24.12 -10.34 2.35
N ALA A 134 23.20 -9.89 3.21
CA ALA A 134 21.80 -10.27 3.17
C ALA A 134 21.10 -9.59 1.99
N SER A 135 20.29 -10.33 1.23
CA SER A 135 19.53 -9.81 0.10
C SER A 135 18.03 -9.71 0.45
N PRO A 136 17.35 -8.60 0.11
CA PRO A 136 15.90 -8.52 0.26
C PRO A 136 15.23 -9.47 -0.73
N VAL A 137 14.24 -10.22 -0.26
CA VAL A 137 13.45 -11.14 -1.08
C VAL A 137 11.97 -10.83 -0.96
N LEU A 138 11.18 -11.32 -1.92
CA LEU A 138 9.74 -11.13 -1.87
C LEU A 138 9.17 -11.87 -0.65
N LEU A 139 8.18 -11.29 0.01
CA LEU A 139 7.44 -11.96 1.07
C LEU A 139 6.46 -12.97 0.46
N ASP A 140 7.03 -14.07 -0.04
CA ASP A 140 6.37 -15.18 -0.74
C ASP A 140 7.01 -16.52 -0.36
N ILE A 141 6.26 -17.61 -0.52
CA ILE A 141 6.70 -18.98 -0.21
C ILE A 141 7.90 -19.42 -1.05
N ASP A 142 8.01 -18.92 -2.28
CA ASP A 142 9.13 -19.21 -3.19
C ASP A 142 10.48 -18.71 -2.65
N SER A 143 10.45 -17.77 -1.70
CA SER A 143 11.65 -17.23 -1.03
C SER A 143 12.11 -18.07 0.16
N MET A 144 11.39 -19.14 0.51
CA MET A 144 11.81 -20.09 1.55
C MET A 144 12.76 -21.14 0.96
N GLN A 145 14.06 -20.80 0.91
CA GLN A 145 15.14 -21.66 0.39
C GLN A 145 16.23 -21.88 1.43
#